data_AF-A0A811RIG1-F1
#
_entry.id   AF-A0A811RIG1-F1
#
_cell.length_a   1.000
_cell.length_b   1.000
_cell.length_c   1.000
_cell.angle_alpha   90.00
_cell.angle_beta   90.00
_cell.angle_gamma   90.00
#
_symmetry.space_group_name_H-M   'P 1'
#
loop_
_entity.id
_entity.type
_entity.pdbx_description
1 polymer ?
#
loop_
_entity_poly.entity_id
_entity_poly.type
_entity_poly.pdbx_seq_one_letter_code
_entity_poly.pdbx_strand_id
1 'polypeptide(L)'
;MRMKRTQWQEVVDVNLTGVYLCAQAAATVMMKRKKGRIINIASVSGIIGNVGQANYCAAKAGVIGLTKAMAREYGSRNINASISYIYSVSVLLPHHT
;
A
#
# COMPACT_ATOMS: atom_id res chain seq x y z
N MET A 1 20.39 1.35 -12.69
CA MET A 1 19.09 0.70 -12.99
C MET A 1 18.73 0.97 -14.44
N ARG A 2 18.28 -0.04 -15.20
CA ARG A 2 17.79 0.12 -16.58
C ARG A 2 16.27 0.37 -16.63
N MET A 3 15.78 1.29 -15.81
CA MET A 3 14.34 1.61 -15.71
C MET A 3 14.06 2.97 -16.33
N LYS A 4 13.05 3.05 -17.21
CA LYS A 4 12.59 4.34 -17.72
C LYS A 4 11.83 5.10 -16.65
N ARG A 5 11.90 6.43 -16.67
CA ARG A 5 11.20 7.27 -15.72
C ARG A 5 9.67 7.09 -15.75
N THR A 6 9.10 6.80 -16.92
CA THR A 6 7.66 6.50 -17.05
C THR A 6 7.26 5.23 -16.31
N GLN A 7 8.04 4.15 -16.45
CA GLN A 7 7.82 2.89 -15.73
C GLN A 7 7.97 3.04 -14.21
N TRP A 8 8.88 3.92 -13.78
CA TRP A 8 8.96 4.31 -12.38
C TRP A 8 7.65 4.97 -11.93
N GLN A 9 7.23 6.00 -12.67
CA GLN A 9 6.08 6.82 -12.31
C GLN A 9 4.78 6.02 -12.31
N GLU A 10 4.54 5.20 -13.34
CA GLU A 10 3.35 4.33 -13.44
C GLU A 10 3.19 3.43 -12.20
N VAL A 11 4.29 2.82 -11.73
CA VAL A 11 4.25 1.95 -10.55
C VAL A 11 4.00 2.76 -9.27
N VAL A 12 4.62 3.93 -9.13
CA VAL A 12 4.40 4.80 -7.96
C VAL A 12 2.98 5.33 -7.92
N ASP A 13 2.44 5.79 -9.05
CA ASP A 13 1.09 6.35 -9.13
C ASP A 13 0.04 5.29 -8.75
N VAL A 14 0.18 4.06 -9.24
CA VAL A 14 -0.77 3.00 -8.91
C VAL A 14 -0.56 2.49 -7.48
N ASN A 15 0.68 2.14 -7.11
CA ASN A 15 0.94 1.36 -5.88
C ASN A 15 1.12 2.20 -4.62
N LEU A 16 1.35 3.51 -4.76
CA LEU A 16 1.49 4.43 -3.64
C LEU A 16 0.43 5.53 -3.70
N THR A 17 0.38 6.31 -4.78
CA THR A 17 -0.59 7.41 -4.90
C THR A 17 -2.03 6.89 -4.86
N GLY A 18 -2.32 5.79 -5.57
CA GLY A 18 -3.63 5.14 -5.52
C GLY A 18 -4.04 4.71 -4.10
N VAL A 19 -3.12 4.11 -3.35
CA VAL A 19 -3.37 3.72 -1.94
C VAL A 19 -3.66 4.95 -1.08
N TYR A 20 -2.89 6.03 -1.24
CA TYR A 20 -3.13 7.29 -0.55
C TYR A 20 -4.53 7.85 -0.84
N LEU A 21 -4.92 7.92 -2.12
CA LEU A 21 -6.21 8.47 -2.53
C LEU A 21 -7.38 7.64 -1.97
N CYS A 22 -7.31 6.31 -2.05
CA CYS A 22 -8.32 5.43 -1.45
C CYS A 22 -8.40 5.61 0.07
N ALA A 23 -7.24 5.68 0.74
CA ALA A 23 -7.14 5.84 2.17
C ALA A 23 -7.70 7.21 2.63
N GLN A 24 -7.42 8.28 1.90
CA GLN A 24 -7.96 9.62 2.16
C GLN A 24 -9.49 9.67 2.04
N ALA A 25 -10.03 9.09 0.96
CA ALA A 25 -11.47 9.01 0.75
C ALA A 25 -12.15 8.21 1.87
N ALA A 26 -11.60 7.04 2.22
CA ALA A 26 -12.10 6.22 3.32
C ALA A 26 -12.02 6.93 4.67
N ALA A 27 -10.88 7.56 4.98
CA ALA A 27 -10.68 8.31 6.22
C ALA A 27 -11.71 9.44 6.37
N THR A 28 -12.02 10.17 5.29
CA THR A 28 -13.03 11.23 5.30
C THR A 28 -14.40 10.73 5.78
N VAL A 29 -14.82 9.55 5.32
CA VAL A 29 -16.09 8.94 5.75
C VAL A 29 -15.99 8.42 7.20
N MET A 30 -14.90 7.76 7.55
CA MET A 30 -14.68 7.21 8.90
C MET A 30 -14.61 8.29 9.97
N MET A 31 -14.04 9.46 9.65
CA MET A 31 -13.95 10.62 10.53
C MET A 31 -15.33 11.16 10.92
N LYS A 32 -16.27 11.23 9.97
CA LYS A 32 -17.67 11.59 10.26
C LYS A 32 -18.34 10.58 11.18
N ARG A 33 -18.00 9.28 11.03
CA ARG A 33 -18.55 8.18 11.83
C ARG A 33 -17.82 7.94 13.16
N LYS A 34 -16.66 8.57 13.38
CA LYS A 34 -15.76 8.37 14.54
C LYS A 34 -15.43 6.90 14.82
N LYS A 35 -15.34 6.10 13.75
CA LYS A 35 -15.02 4.67 13.82
C LYS A 35 -14.56 4.16 12.46
N GLY A 36 -13.52 3.34 12.44
CA GLY A 36 -13.10 2.66 11.22
C GLY A 36 -11.83 1.85 11.34
N ARG A 37 -11.53 1.10 10.28
CA ARG A 37 -10.25 0.42 10.11
C ARG A 37 -9.81 0.47 8.65
N ILE A 38 -8.56 0.86 8.42
CA ILE A 38 -7.91 0.87 7.11
C ILE A 38 -6.78 -0.16 7.16
N ILE A 39 -6.78 -1.10 6.22
CA ILE A 39 -5.75 -2.13 6.10
C ILE A 39 -5.09 -1.95 4.75
N ASN A 40 -3.84 -1.48 4.75
CA ASN A 40 -3.05 -1.34 3.54
C ASN A 40 -2.22 -2.59 3.30
N ILE A 41 -2.04 -2.94 2.03
CA ILE A 41 -1.26 -4.10 1.61
C ILE A 41 0.14 -3.66 1.16
N ALA A 42 1.14 -4.08 1.93
CA ALA A 42 2.54 -3.96 1.58
C ALA A 42 3.14 -5.32 1.20
N SER A 43 4.43 -5.28 0.88
CA SER A 43 5.21 -6.46 0.52
C SER A 43 6.51 -6.43 1.30
N VAL A 44 7.07 -7.61 1.52
CA VAL A 44 8.40 -7.81 2.09
C VAL A 44 9.46 -7.10 1.25
N SER A 45 9.26 -7.00 -0.07
CA SER A 45 10.11 -6.21 -0.96
C SER A 45 10.18 -4.72 -0.58
N GLY A 46 9.17 -4.18 0.11
CA GLY A 46 9.20 -2.82 0.67
C GLY A 46 10.06 -2.66 1.93
N ILE A 47 10.54 -3.77 2.52
CA ILE A 47 11.43 -3.78 3.69
C ILE A 47 12.85 -4.12 3.24
N ILE A 48 13.02 -5.25 2.56
CA ILE A 48 14.35 -5.80 2.22
C ILE A 48 14.87 -5.35 0.85
N GLY A 49 13.98 -4.88 -0.03
CA GLY A 49 14.29 -4.62 -1.44
C GLY A 49 14.29 -5.90 -2.28
N ASN A 50 14.09 -5.75 -3.59
CA ASN A 50 14.22 -6.83 -4.55
C ASN A 50 14.88 -6.32 -5.84
N VAL A 51 15.84 -7.10 -6.36
CA VAL A 51 16.63 -6.73 -7.53
C VAL A 51 15.69 -6.55 -8.73
N GLY A 52 15.86 -5.42 -9.45
CA GLY A 52 15.03 -5.09 -10.61
C GLY A 52 13.67 -4.46 -10.27
N GLN A 53 13.25 -4.43 -9.02
CA GLN A 53 11.93 -3.93 -8.59
C GLN A 53 11.98 -2.62 -7.80
N ALA A 54 12.93 -1.74 -8.10
CA ALA A 54 13.19 -0.56 -7.27
C ALA A 54 11.97 0.38 -7.10
N ASN A 55 11.20 0.60 -8.17
CA ASN A 55 9.96 1.37 -8.13
C ASN A 55 8.90 0.72 -7.23
N TYR A 56 8.72 -0.60 -7.35
CA TYR A 56 7.78 -1.34 -6.52
C TYR A 56 8.21 -1.38 -5.05
N CYS A 57 9.50 -1.60 -4.78
CA CYS A 57 10.06 -1.58 -3.43
C CYS A 57 9.88 -0.20 -2.80
N ALA A 58 10.18 0.88 -3.53
CA ALA A 58 9.97 2.24 -3.08
C ALA A 58 8.48 2.53 -2.80
N ALA A 59 7.58 2.12 -3.70
CA ALA A 59 6.15 2.30 -3.50
C ALA A 59 5.66 1.54 -2.26
N LYS A 60 6.04 0.26 -2.07
CA LYS A 60 5.64 -0.54 -0.91
C LYS A 60 6.26 -0.06 0.40
N ALA A 61 7.50 0.45 0.38
CA ALA A 61 8.08 1.15 1.52
C ALA A 61 7.29 2.42 1.87
N GLY A 62 6.86 3.18 0.85
CA GLY A 62 5.97 4.33 0.99
C GLY A 62 4.64 3.97 1.65
N VAL A 63 4.03 2.83 1.28
CA VAL A 63 2.79 2.34 1.92
C VAL A 63 3.01 2.02 3.41
N ILE A 64 4.19 1.50 3.78
CA ILE A 64 4.56 1.28 5.20
C ILE A 64 4.61 2.61 5.95
N GLY A 65 5.30 3.60 5.39
CA GLY A 65 5.38 4.95 5.97
C GLY A 65 4.01 5.60 6.11
N LEU A 66 3.21 5.58 5.03
CA LEU A 66 1.85 6.12 4.98
C LEU A 66 0.97 5.51 6.07
N THR A 67 0.96 4.18 6.20
CA THR A 67 0.13 3.48 7.18
C THR A 67 0.50 3.86 8.61
N LYS A 68 1.80 3.96 8.91
CA LYS A 68 2.29 4.39 10.22
C LYS A 68 1.88 5.82 10.54
N ALA A 69 1.94 6.72 9.55
CA ALA A 69 1.50 8.11 9.71
C ALA A 69 -0.01 8.18 10.00
N MET A 70 -0.83 7.52 9.19
CA MET A 70 -2.28 7.47 9.37
C MET A 70 -2.70 6.89 10.73
N ALA A 71 -2.03 5.84 11.20
CA ALA A 71 -2.33 5.24 12.51
C ALA A 71 -2.15 6.26 13.64
N ARG A 72 -1.12 7.11 13.55
CA ARG A 72 -0.86 8.18 14.52
C ARG A 72 -1.84 9.34 14.37
N GLU A 73 -2.17 9.70 13.14
CA GLU A 73 -3.08 10.83 12.84
C GLU A 73 -4.53 10.55 13.26
N TYR A 74 -5.00 9.32 13.06
CA TYR A 74 -6.41 8.97 13.26
C TYR A 74 -6.68 8.11 14.52
N GLY A 75 -5.64 7.61 15.19
CA GLY A 75 -5.79 6.73 16.35
C GLY A 75 -6.64 7.32 17.48
N SER A 76 -6.47 8.61 17.78
CA SER A 76 -7.28 9.32 18.80
C SER A 76 -8.76 9.45 18.44
N ARG A 77 -9.13 9.16 17.19
CA ARG A 77 -10.49 9.27 16.65
C ARG A 77 -11.14 7.91 16.41
N ASN A 78 -10.59 6.86 17.05
CA ASN A 78 -11.07 5.48 16.95
C ASN A 78 -11.07 4.92 15.51
N ILE A 79 -10.11 5.37 14.72
CA ILE A 79 -9.86 4.86 13.37
C ILE A 79 -8.46 4.23 13.38
N ASN A 80 -8.42 2.93 13.14
CA ASN A 80 -7.17 2.17 13.18
C ASN A 80 -6.62 1.97 11.76
N ALA A 81 -5.38 2.37 11.51
CA ALA A 81 -4.67 2.01 10.30
C ALA A 81 -3.64 0.93 10.60
N SER A 82 -3.59 -0.12 9.78
CA SER A 82 -2.68 -1.26 9.96
C SER A 82 -2.18 -1.78 8.62
N ILE A 83 -1.10 -2.56 8.65
CA ILE A 83 -0.43 -3.06 7.46
C ILE A 83 -0.41 -4.57 7.43
N SER A 84 -0.63 -5.15 6.25
CA SER A 84 -0.43 -6.58 6.00
C SER A 84 0.66 -6.76 4.95
N TYR A 85 1.60 -7.68 5.22
CA TYR A 85 2.70 -8.00 4.31
C TYR A 85 2.37 -9.29 3.56
N ILE A 86 2.38 -9.22 2.23
CA ILE A 86 2.22 -10.41 1.39
C ILE A 86 3.59 -10.87 0.90
N TYR A 87 3.86 -12.18 1.05
CA TYR A 87 5.06 -12.86 0.55
C TYR A 87 4.82 -13.43 -0.84
N SER A 88 3.83 -14.30 -1.00
CA SER A 88 3.41 -14.88 -2.27
C SER A 88 1.96 -15.34 -2.18
N VAL A 89 1.26 -15.29 -3.30
CA VAL A 89 -0.09 -15.86 -3.45
C VAL A 89 -0.08 -16.66 -4.75
N SER A 90 -0.36 -17.96 -4.66
CA SER A 90 -0.54 -18.80 -5.84
C SER A 90 -1.98 -18.63 -6.33
N VAL A 91 -2.14 -18.17 -7.57
CA VAL A 91 -3.45 -18.20 -8.24
C VAL A 91 -3.51 -19.49 -9.04
N LEU A 92 -4.38 -20.42 -8.61
CA LEU A 92 -4.67 -21.62 -9.39
C LEU A 92 -5.50 -21.20 -10.60
N LEU A 93 -4.88 -21.17 -11.78
CA LEU A 93 -5.61 -21.05 -13.03
C LEU A 93 -6.29 -22.39 -13.31
N PRO A 94 -7.57 -22.39 -13.75
CA PRO A 94 -8.21 -23.63 -14.16
C PRO A 94 -7.46 -24.20 -15.37
N HIS A 95 -7.00 -25.45 -15.25
CA HIS A 95 -6.51 -26.20 -16.39
C HIS A 95 -7.72 -26.51 -17.28
N HIS A 96 -7.77 -25.93 -18.47
CA HIS A 96 -8.70 -26.37 -19.51
C HIS A 96 -8.27 -27.79 -19.93
N THR A 97 -9.05 -28.79 -19.51
CA THR A 97 -9.03 -30.17 -20.07
C THR A 97 -9.86 -30.24 -21.33
#